data_AF-A0A178ZUD4-F1
#
_entry.id   AF-A0A178ZUD4-F1
#
_cell.length_a   1.000
_cell.length_b   1.000
_cell.length_c   1.000
_cell.angle_alpha   90.00
_cell.angle_beta   90.00
_cell.angle_gamma   90.00
#
_symmetry.space_group_name_H-M   'P 1'
#
loop_
_entity.id
_entity.type
_entity.pdbx_description
1 polymer ?
#
loop_
_entity_poly.entity_id
_entity_poly.type
_entity_poly.pdbx_seq_one_letter_code
_entity_poly.pdbx_strand_id
1 'polypeptide(L)'
;MAAYVWDADATFRVTDIVRHGVICLGRAVTKCNGRCSWEIDHKYGSNAAVARDLLRVMSASPPDAVTDIQLRQLASHCLCNFHQGQVRQVVPELKRYLAVAVQAYKQYCDANRQHEALLGRLSATLGLDDGEQSDETVVRRVKYLAEMAG
;
A
#
# COMPACT_ATOMS: atom_id res chain seq x y z
N MET A 1 -7.51 -3.02 -5.70
CA MET A 1 -6.12 -3.52 -5.51
C MET A 1 -6.11 -4.39 -4.27
N ALA A 2 -5.32 -5.46 -4.26
CA ALA A 2 -5.23 -6.26 -3.06
C ALA A 2 -4.58 -5.39 -1.96
N ALA A 3 -5.36 -5.03 -0.94
CA ALA A 3 -4.96 -4.08 0.12
C ALA A 3 -3.68 -4.49 0.85
N TYR A 4 -3.22 -5.74 0.67
CA TYR A 4 -1.96 -6.22 1.22
C TYR A 4 -0.70 -5.61 0.59
N VAL A 5 -0.77 -5.11 -0.66
CA VAL A 5 0.42 -4.56 -1.34
C VAL A 5 0.60 -3.08 -1.06
N TRP A 6 -0.52 -2.35 -0.97
CA TRP A 6 -0.53 -0.90 -0.81
C TRP A 6 -1.74 -0.47 0.00
N ASP A 7 -1.45 0.20 1.11
CA ASP A 7 -2.39 1.01 1.85
C ASP A 7 -1.62 2.20 2.45
N ALA A 8 -2.07 3.42 2.14
CA ALA A 8 -1.38 4.63 2.55
C ALA A 8 -1.39 4.80 4.08
N ASP A 9 -2.49 4.44 4.75
CA ASP A 9 -2.61 4.58 6.20
C ASP A 9 -1.67 3.62 6.92
N ALA A 10 -1.65 2.34 6.53
CA ALA A 10 -0.71 1.35 7.03
C ALA A 10 0.75 1.74 6.75
N THR A 11 1.04 2.25 5.54
CA THR A 11 2.40 2.64 5.13
C THR A 11 2.92 3.83 5.94
N PHE A 12 2.12 4.88 6.09
CA PHE A 12 2.51 6.08 6.85
C PHE A 12 2.24 5.94 8.35
N ARG A 13 1.55 4.87 8.74
CA ARG A 13 1.15 4.54 10.11
C ARG A 13 0.38 5.70 10.75
N VAL A 14 -0.54 6.33 10.02
CA VAL A 14 -1.17 7.58 10.47
C VAL A 14 -2.23 7.29 11.53
N THR A 15 -3.05 6.28 11.34
CA THR A 15 -4.10 5.88 12.29
C THR A 15 -3.56 4.86 13.31
N ASP A 16 -3.88 5.07 14.59
CA ASP A 16 -3.68 4.09 15.64
C ASP A 16 -4.75 2.99 15.51
N ILE A 17 -4.33 1.74 15.37
CA ILE A 17 -5.23 0.59 15.19
C ILE A 17 -6.09 0.33 16.43
N VAL A 18 -5.60 0.66 17.62
CA VAL A 18 -6.29 0.44 18.90
C VAL A 18 -7.26 1.57 19.19
N ARG A 19 -6.88 2.82 18.91
CA ARG A 19 -7.68 4.01 19.24
C ARG A 19 -8.55 4.49 18.08
N HIS A 20 -8.31 4.02 16.85
CA HIS A 20 -8.90 4.51 15.60
C HIS A 20 -8.72 6.03 15.36
N GLY A 21 -7.80 6.63 16.11
CA GLY A 21 -7.46 8.05 16.05
C GLY A 21 -6.29 8.31 15.11
N VAL A 22 -6.30 9.47 14.45
CA VAL A 22 -5.15 9.94 13.67
C VAL A 22 -4.07 10.39 14.64
N ILE A 23 -2.87 9.83 14.55
CA ILE A 23 -1.76 10.15 15.44
C ILE A 23 -0.79 11.11 14.77
N CYS A 24 -0.33 12.08 15.56
CA CYS A 24 0.66 13.05 15.16
C CYS A 24 1.91 12.41 14.51
N LEU A 25 2.33 12.96 13.37
CA LEU A 25 3.55 12.57 12.65
C LEU A 25 4.81 13.24 13.18
N GLY A 26 4.66 14.22 14.08
CA GLY A 26 5.76 14.96 14.67
C GLY A 26 6.66 14.07 15.54
N ARG A 27 7.90 14.50 15.72
CA ARG A 27 8.87 13.85 16.61
C ARG A 27 9.21 14.77 17.77
N ALA A 28 9.19 14.20 18.97
CA ALA A 28 9.50 14.91 20.20
C ALA A 28 10.93 14.57 20.63
N VAL A 29 11.79 15.59 20.74
CA VAL A 29 13.17 15.43 21.22
C VAL A 29 13.20 14.84 22.62
N THR A 30 12.26 15.26 23.47
CA THR A 30 12.05 14.75 24.85
C THR A 30 11.72 13.25 24.91
N LYS A 31 11.37 12.62 23.78
CA LYS A 31 11.13 11.18 23.65
C LYS A 31 12.20 10.48 22.81
N CYS A 32 13.46 10.92 22.91
CA CYS A 32 14.58 10.38 22.12
C CYS A 32 14.29 10.42 20.60
N ASN A 33 13.70 11.52 20.10
CA ASN A 33 13.20 11.66 18.73
C ASN A 33 12.13 10.63 18.32
N GLY A 34 11.47 10.02 19.29
CA GLY A 34 10.32 9.15 19.08
C GLY A 34 9.13 9.89 18.50
N ARG A 35 8.23 9.12 17.88
CA ARG A 35 6.99 9.65 17.30
C ARG A 35 6.08 10.18 18.40
N CYS A 36 5.46 11.32 18.14
CA CYS A 36 4.45 11.89 19.01
C CYS A 36 3.28 10.91 19.16
N SER A 37 2.79 10.75 20.38
CA SER A 37 1.68 9.85 20.70
C SER A 37 0.34 10.59 20.83
N TRP A 38 0.30 11.85 20.42
CA TRP A 38 -0.90 12.66 20.52
C TRP A 38 -1.83 12.34 19.37
N GLU A 39 -3.08 12.09 19.74
CA GLU A 39 -4.17 12.03 18.78
C GLU A 39 -4.48 13.44 18.27
N ILE A 40 -4.75 13.51 16.97
CA ILE A 40 -5.20 14.70 16.29
C ILE A 40 -6.70 14.82 16.48
N ASP A 41 -7.13 15.81 17.25
CA ASP A 41 -8.54 16.14 17.43
C ASP A 41 -8.96 17.35 16.59
N HIS A 42 -10.27 17.56 16.49
CA HIS A 42 -10.88 18.65 15.72
C HIS A 42 -10.74 20.02 16.41
N LYS A 43 -10.15 20.08 17.60
CA LYS A 43 -10.15 21.30 18.41
C LYS A 43 -9.10 22.32 17.96
N TYR A 44 -8.19 21.94 17.06
CA TYR A 44 -7.09 22.78 16.60
C TYR A 44 -6.75 22.47 15.13
N GLY A 45 -6.00 23.35 14.42
CA GLY A 45 -5.85 23.41 12.94
C GLY A 45 -5.42 22.16 12.16
N SER A 46 -5.25 21.03 12.83
CA SER A 46 -5.10 19.68 12.30
C SER A 46 -6.49 19.06 12.06
N ASN A 47 -6.68 18.33 10.95
CA ASN A 47 -8.02 17.81 10.61
C ASN A 47 -7.96 16.31 10.33
N ALA A 48 -8.35 15.51 11.33
CA ALA A 48 -8.34 14.05 11.24
C ALA A 48 -9.26 13.51 10.14
N ALA A 49 -10.39 14.17 9.85
CA ALA A 49 -11.28 13.75 8.77
C ALA A 49 -10.62 13.95 7.40
N VAL A 50 -10.04 15.13 7.17
CA VAL A 50 -9.30 15.43 5.93
C VAL A 50 -8.09 14.51 5.76
N ALA A 51 -7.37 14.21 6.84
CA ALA A 51 -6.27 13.26 6.79
C ALA A 51 -6.74 11.86 6.35
N ARG A 52 -7.83 11.34 6.93
CA ARG A 52 -8.41 10.05 6.54
C ARG A 52 -8.90 10.05 5.08
N ASP A 53 -9.56 11.12 4.65
CA ASP A 53 -10.00 11.26 3.26
C ASP A 53 -8.83 11.26 2.29
N LEU A 54 -7.77 11.98 2.62
CA LEU A 54 -6.57 12.03 1.81
C LEU A 54 -5.87 10.67 1.73
N LEU A 55 -5.77 9.94 2.85
CA LEU A 55 -5.23 8.58 2.88
C LEU A 55 -6.06 7.63 2.02
N ARG A 56 -7.39 7.73 2.09
CA ARG A 56 -8.30 6.94 1.24
C ARG A 56 -8.07 7.24 -0.25
N VAL A 57 -7.91 8.51 -0.62
CA VAL A 57 -7.60 8.91 -2.01
C VAL A 57 -6.24 8.36 -2.45
N MET A 58 -5.22 8.41 -1.59
CA MET A 58 -3.91 7.83 -1.88
C MET A 58 -3.96 6.31 -2.03
N SER A 59 -4.70 5.60 -1.17
CA SER A 59 -4.86 4.13 -1.23
C SER A 59 -5.63 3.66 -2.46
N ALA A 60 -6.46 4.52 -3.06
CA ALA A 60 -7.22 4.20 -4.28
C ALA A 60 -6.36 4.19 -5.56
N SER A 61 -5.15 4.75 -5.50
CA SER A 61 -4.23 4.86 -6.63
C SER A 61 -2.95 4.07 -6.36
N PRO A 62 -2.21 3.66 -7.41
CA PRO A 62 -0.86 3.14 -7.25
C PRO A 62 0.06 4.08 -6.44
N PRO A 63 1.00 3.55 -5.64
CA PRO A 63 1.86 4.38 -4.78
C PRO A 63 2.76 5.36 -5.57
N ASP A 64 3.11 5.05 -6.81
CA ASP A 64 3.89 5.95 -7.67
C ASP A 64 3.10 7.14 -8.22
N ALA A 65 1.77 7.12 -8.10
CA ALA A 65 0.90 8.25 -8.42
C ALA A 65 0.75 9.25 -7.25
N VAL A 66 1.24 8.90 -6.04
CA VAL A 66 1.15 9.79 -4.87
C VAL A 66 2.12 10.96 -5.03
N THR A 67 1.57 12.18 -4.96
CA THR A 67 2.32 13.41 -5.23
C THR A 67 2.91 14.05 -3.98
N ASP A 68 3.96 14.85 -4.18
CA ASP A 68 4.57 15.71 -3.16
C ASP A 68 3.58 16.67 -2.49
N ILE A 69 2.56 17.13 -3.21
CA ILE A 69 1.52 18.02 -2.69
C ILE A 69 0.66 17.27 -1.69
N GLN A 70 0.23 16.05 -2.04
CA GLN A 70 -0.56 15.20 -1.16
C GLN A 70 0.23 14.83 0.11
N LEU A 71 1.53 14.53 0.00
CA LEU A 71 2.37 14.28 1.19
C LEU A 71 2.49 15.51 2.11
N ARG A 72 2.63 16.71 1.53
CA ARG A 72 2.66 17.96 2.31
C ARG A 72 1.32 18.22 3.00
N GLN A 73 0.20 18.01 2.30
CA GLN A 73 -1.13 18.15 2.87
C GLN A 73 -1.34 17.18 4.02
N LEU A 74 -0.98 15.90 3.83
CA LEU A 74 -1.07 14.88 4.87
C LEU A 74 -0.26 15.28 6.10
N ALA A 75 1.00 15.69 5.92
CA ALA A 75 1.84 16.16 7.02
C ALA A 75 1.21 17.34 7.78
N SER A 76 0.71 18.35 7.07
CA SER A 76 0.06 19.52 7.70
C SER A 76 -1.19 19.14 8.52
N HIS A 77 -2.00 18.19 8.04
CA HIS A 77 -3.21 17.76 8.74
C HIS A 77 -2.95 16.75 9.87
N CYS A 78 -1.77 16.12 9.88
CA CYS A 78 -1.36 15.13 10.88
C CYS A 78 -0.30 15.64 11.85
N LEU A 79 -0.10 16.95 12.00
CA LEU A 79 0.81 17.52 13.00
C LEU A 79 0.02 18.29 14.05
N CYS A 80 0.20 17.94 15.32
CA CYS A 80 -0.40 18.66 16.43
C CYS A 80 0.24 20.04 16.61
N ASN A 81 -0.38 20.92 17.41
CA ASN A 81 0.06 22.31 17.61
C ASN A 81 1.55 22.46 17.99
N PHE A 82 2.09 21.53 18.76
CA PHE A 82 3.50 21.54 19.16
C PHE A 82 4.48 21.14 18.05
N HIS A 83 3.98 20.53 16.97
CA HIS A 83 4.78 20.02 15.87
C HIS A 83 4.37 20.60 14.50
N GLN A 84 3.48 21.60 14.43
CA GLN A 84 3.05 22.20 13.15
C GLN A 84 4.23 22.73 12.30
N GLY A 85 5.30 23.20 12.94
CA GLY A 85 6.52 23.62 12.25
C GLY A 85 7.35 22.48 11.64
N GLN A 86 6.98 21.22 11.87
CA GLN A 86 7.75 20.05 11.44
C GLN A 86 7.39 19.50 10.05
N VAL A 87 6.51 20.16 9.29
CA VAL A 87 6.11 19.70 7.93
C VAL A 87 7.32 19.40 7.05
N ARG A 88 8.34 20.27 7.06
CA ARG A 88 9.56 20.10 6.24
C ARG A 88 10.39 18.87 6.64
N GLN A 89 10.29 18.42 7.87
CA GLN A 89 11.00 17.27 8.43
C GLN A 89 10.22 15.97 8.21
N VAL A 90 8.88 16.03 8.30
CA VAL A 90 7.98 14.89 8.11
C VAL A 90 7.90 14.45 6.65
N VAL A 91 7.82 15.39 5.71
CA VAL A 91 7.64 15.06 4.29
C VAL A 91 8.76 14.15 3.73
N PRO A 92 10.06 14.39 4.00
CA PRO A 92 11.13 13.46 3.62
C PRO A 92 10.98 12.06 4.22
N GLU A 93 10.46 11.96 5.45
CA GLU A 93 10.19 10.67 6.09
C GLU A 93 9.06 9.92 5.37
N LEU A 94 7.95 10.61 5.07
CA LEU A 94 6.85 10.03 4.28
C LEU A 94 7.33 9.56 2.90
N LYS A 95 8.19 10.35 2.23
CA LYS A 95 8.79 9.97 0.95
C LYS A 95 9.60 8.67 1.03
N ARG A 96 10.34 8.45 2.12
CA ARG A 96 11.10 7.20 2.31
C ARG A 96 10.17 6.01 2.44
N TYR A 97 9.08 6.13 3.21
CA TYR A 97 8.08 5.07 3.30
C TYR A 97 7.38 4.82 1.97
N LEU A 98 7.04 5.88 1.25
CA LEU A 98 6.45 5.79 -0.08
C LEU A 98 7.38 5.07 -1.07
N ALA A 99 8.68 5.38 -1.06
CA ALA A 99 9.66 4.73 -1.94
C ALA A 99 9.73 3.21 -1.72
N VAL A 100 9.66 2.76 -0.45
CA VAL A 100 9.59 1.33 -0.12
C VAL A 100 8.29 0.72 -0.68
N ALA A 101 7.15 1.38 -0.49
CA ALA A 101 5.88 0.92 -1.03
C ALA A 101 5.85 0.87 -2.57
N VAL A 102 6.42 1.86 -3.25
CA VAL A 102 6.58 1.88 -4.72
C VAL A 102 7.40 0.68 -5.18
N GLN A 103 8.50 0.38 -4.49
CA GLN A 103 9.34 -0.77 -4.84
C GLN A 103 8.59 -2.10 -4.65
N ALA A 104 7.90 -2.27 -3.53
CA ALA A 104 7.08 -3.46 -3.26
C ALA A 104 5.96 -3.61 -4.29
N TYR A 105 5.30 -2.51 -4.66
CA TYR A 105 4.26 -2.51 -5.68
C TYR A 105 4.77 -2.92 -7.07
N LYS A 106 5.95 -2.42 -7.47
CA LYS A 106 6.58 -2.83 -8.74
C LYS A 106 6.91 -4.33 -8.76
N GLN A 107 7.50 -4.84 -7.68
CA GLN A 107 7.80 -6.26 -7.52
C GLN A 107 6.53 -7.12 -7.60
N TYR A 108 5.44 -6.66 -6.98
CA TYR A 108 4.15 -7.32 -7.07
C TYR A 108 3.62 -7.34 -8.52
N CYS A 109 3.67 -6.21 -9.23
CA CYS A 109 3.25 -6.16 -10.64
C CYS A 109 4.10 -7.07 -11.54
N ASP A 110 5.42 -7.12 -11.33
CA ASP A 110 6.31 -8.01 -12.06
C ASP A 110 5.99 -9.48 -11.82
N ALA A 111 5.80 -9.86 -10.55
CA ALA A 111 5.43 -11.21 -10.18
C ALA A 111 4.07 -11.61 -10.77
N ASN A 112 3.09 -10.70 -10.74
CA ASN A 112 1.76 -10.96 -11.30
C ASN A 112 1.81 -11.16 -12.82
N ARG A 113 2.60 -10.34 -13.54
CA ARG A 113 2.81 -10.54 -14.99
C ARG A 113 3.48 -11.86 -15.32
N GLN A 114 4.48 -12.26 -14.55
CA GLN A 114 5.16 -13.55 -14.74
C GLN A 114 4.20 -14.72 -14.46
N HIS A 115 3.38 -14.61 -13.42
CA HIS A 115 2.37 -15.60 -13.08
C HIS A 115 1.34 -15.77 -14.20
N GLU A 116 0.78 -14.66 -14.71
CA GLU A 116 -0.16 -14.67 -15.84
C GLU A 116 0.48 -15.27 -17.11
N ALA A 117 1.73 -14.93 -17.41
CA ALA A 117 2.45 -15.50 -18.55
C ALA A 117 2.70 -17.01 -18.41
N LEU A 118 3.03 -17.48 -17.20
CA LEU A 118 3.18 -18.91 -16.91
C LEU A 118 1.85 -19.65 -17.06
N LEU A 119 0.76 -19.09 -16.53
CA LEU A 119 -0.58 -19.64 -16.69
C LEU A 119 -0.96 -19.74 -18.17
N GLY A 120 -0.76 -18.67 -18.96
CA GLY A 120 -1.05 -18.69 -20.39
C GLY A 120 -0.25 -19.76 -21.15
N ARG A 121 1.05 -19.92 -20.84
CA ARG A 121 1.89 -20.99 -21.43
C ARG A 121 1.42 -22.38 -21.04
N LEU A 122 1.02 -22.58 -19.78
CA LEU A 122 0.51 -23.85 -19.29
C LEU A 122 -0.81 -24.18 -20.01
N SER A 123 -1.76 -23.25 -20.08
CA SER A 123 -3.03 -23.42 -20.78
C SER A 123 -2.84 -23.76 -22.25
N ALA A 124 -1.93 -23.05 -22.94
CA ALA A 124 -1.61 -23.33 -24.35
C ALA A 124 -1.00 -24.74 -24.55
N THR A 125 -0.10 -25.15 -23.65
CA THR A 125 0.52 -26.50 -23.70
C THR A 125 -0.52 -27.59 -23.48
N LEU A 126 -1.48 -27.35 -22.59
CA LEU A 126 -2.55 -28.28 -22.27
C LEU A 126 -3.71 -28.22 -23.28
N GLY A 127 -3.72 -27.25 -24.21
CA GLY A 127 -4.82 -27.04 -25.15
C GLY A 127 -6.13 -26.74 -24.44
N LEU A 128 -6.07 -25.97 -23.36
CA LEU A 128 -7.23 -25.54 -22.59
C LEU A 128 -7.73 -24.20 -23.13
N ASP A 129 -8.98 -24.15 -23.58
CA ASP A 129 -9.66 -22.89 -23.94
C ASP A 129 -9.94 -22.04 -22.68
N ASP A 130 -10.07 -20.72 -22.87
CA ASP A 130 -10.27 -19.69 -21.83
C ASP A 130 -11.56 -19.82 -20.98
N GLY A 131 -12.32 -20.90 -21.14
CA GLY A 131 -13.47 -21.22 -20.28
C GLY A 131 -13.04 -21.81 -18.94
N GLU A 132 -13.85 -21.64 -17.90
CA GLU A 132 -13.67 -22.37 -16.63
C GLU A 132 -13.61 -23.88 -16.90
N GLN A 133 -12.43 -24.46 -16.77
CA GLN A 133 -12.24 -25.90 -16.85
C GLN A 133 -12.18 -26.49 -15.45
N SER A 134 -12.87 -27.60 -15.24
CA SER A 134 -12.77 -28.31 -13.96
C SER A 134 -11.35 -28.85 -13.76
N ASP A 135 -10.89 -28.87 -12.51
CA ASP A 135 -9.60 -29.44 -12.12
C ASP A 135 -9.40 -30.88 -12.66
N GLU A 136 -10.48 -31.65 -12.74
CA GLU A 136 -10.48 -33.03 -13.24
C GLU A 136 -10.15 -33.11 -14.74
N THR A 137 -10.57 -32.11 -15.52
CA THR A 137 -10.27 -31.98 -16.96
C THR A 137 -8.79 -31.65 -17.17
N VAL A 138 -8.26 -30.73 -16.35
CA VAL A 138 -6.84 -30.35 -16.37
C VAL A 138 -5.95 -31.54 -16.01
N VAL A 139 -6.28 -32.26 -14.93
CA VAL A 139 -5.51 -33.44 -14.47
C VAL A 139 -5.48 -34.55 -15.53
N ARG A 140 -6.60 -34.82 -16.21
CA ARG A 140 -6.64 -35.80 -17.31
C ARG A 140 -5.73 -35.41 -18.47
N ARG A 141 -5.73 -34.13 -18.86
CA ARG A 141 -4.93 -33.60 -19.97
C ARG A 141 -3.43 -33.69 -19.67
N VAL A 142 -3.03 -33.35 -18.44
CA VAL A 142 -1.65 -33.46 -17.96
C VAL A 142 -1.17 -34.92 -18.03
N LYS A 143 -1.97 -35.88 -17.54
CA LYS A 143 -1.63 -37.31 -17.60
C LYS A 143 -1.43 -37.80 -19.04
N TYR A 144 -2.34 -37.45 -19.94
CA TYR A 144 -2.26 -37.85 -21.34
C TYR A 144 -0.98 -37.35 -22.04
N LEU A 145 -0.60 -36.09 -21.80
CA LEU A 145 0.63 -35.53 -22.38
C LEU A 145 1.90 -36.14 -21.77
N ALA A 146 1.88 -36.49 -20.48
CA ALA A 146 3.01 -37.16 -19.83
C ALA A 146 3.24 -38.58 -20.37
N GLU A 147 2.17 -39.31 -20.70
CA GLU A 147 2.23 -40.65 -21.31
C GLU A 147 2.72 -40.61 -22.77
N MET A 148 2.42 -39.54 -23.51
CA MET A 148 2.86 -39.35 -24.90
C MET A 148 4.33 -38.90 -25.02
N ALA A 149 4.92 -38.40 -23.94
CA ALA A 149 6.29 -37.87 -23.91
C ALA A 149 7.33 -38.86 -23.38
N GLY A 150 6.91 -40.05 -22.92
CA GLY A 150 7.78 -41.16 -22.51
C GLY A 150 7.90 -42.22 -23.59
#